data_AF-A0A6G0YJ55-F1
#
_entry.id   AF-A0A6G0YJ55-F1
#
_cell.length_a   1.000
_cell.length_b   1.000
_cell.length_c   1.000
_cell.angle_alpha   90.00
_cell.angle_beta   90.00
_cell.angle_gamma   90.00
#
_symmetry.space_group_name_H-M   'P 1'
#
loop_
_entity.id
_entity.type
_entity.pdbx_description
1 polymer ?
#
loop_
_entity_poly.entity_id
_entity_poly.type
_entity_poly.pdbx_seq_one_letter_code
_entity_poly.pdbx_strand_id
1 'polypeptide(L)' 'MIKKAFEDEAMSRSKTFEWHKRFIEGREDINDDSRAGRPSTSRNVEMVAKVRKIIRSDRRMTIRELSTECNISFGS' A
#
# COMPACT_ATOMS: atom_id res chain seq x y z
N MET A 1 15.46 -6.23 31.20
CA MET A 1 16.62 -5.59 30.55
C MET A 1 16.17 -4.37 29.75
N ILE A 2 15.41 -4.51 28.66
CA ILE A 2 14.91 -3.38 27.86
C ILE A 2 14.08 -2.38 28.69
N LYS A 3 13.05 -2.85 29.42
CA LYS A 3 12.26 -1.99 30.33
C LYS A 3 13.07 -1.28 31.43
N LYS A 4 14.20 -1.86 31.84
CA LYS A 4 15.08 -1.24 32.84
C LYS A 4 15.93 -0.13 32.23
N ALA A 5 16.25 -0.21 30.93
CA ALA A 5 17.08 0.76 30.23
C ALA A 5 16.26 1.93 29.64
N PHE A 6 15.01 1.66 29.21
CA PHE A 6 14.18 2.62 28.47
C PHE A 6 12.86 2.98 29.17
N GLU A 7 12.60 2.41 30.35
CA GLU A 7 11.42 2.71 31.18
C GLU A 7 10.11 2.74 30.37
N ASP A 8 9.49 3.91 30.23
CA ASP A 8 8.20 4.11 29.55
C ASP A 8 8.32 4.14 28.01
N GLU A 9 9.52 4.37 27.48
CA GLU A 9 9.81 4.31 26.04
C GLU A 9 10.11 2.87 25.57
N ALA A 10 10.18 1.92 26.51
CA ALA A 10 10.43 0.53 26.17
C ALA A 10 9.31 -0.08 25.32
N MET A 11 9.70 -0.83 24.29
CA MET A 11 8.74 -1.66 23.55
C MET A 11 7.96 -2.59 24.47
N SER A 12 6.71 -2.86 24.10
CA SER A 12 5.89 -3.85 24.80
C SER A 12 6.55 -5.23 24.79
N ARG A 13 6.21 -6.04 25.80
CA ARG A 13 6.73 -7.42 25.92
C ARG A 13 6.46 -8.22 24.64
N SER A 14 5.25 -8.14 24.09
CA SER A 14 4.86 -8.88 22.88
C SER A 14 5.73 -8.50 21.67
N LYS A 15 5.99 -7.20 21.46
CA LYS A 15 6.86 -6.73 20.38
C LYS A 15 8.31 -7.13 20.56
N THR A 16 8.79 -7.15 21.80
CA THR A 16 10.14 -7.65 22.11
C THR A 16 10.30 -9.12 21.72
N PHE A 17 9.32 -9.98 22.05
CA PHE A 17 9.37 -11.40 21.68
C PHE A 17 9.23 -11.63 20.17
N GLU A 18 8.43 -10.81 19.49
CA GLU A 18 8.31 -10.85 18.02
C GLU A 18 9.67 -10.59 17.36
N TRP A 19 10.37 -9.52 17.75
CA TRP A 19 11.70 -9.20 17.24
C TRP A 19 12.75 -10.25 17.59
N HIS A 20 12.75 -10.74 18.85
CA HIS A 20 13.65 -11.81 19.27
C HIS A 20 13.49 -13.07 18.40
N LYS A 21 12.25 -13.45 18.08
CA LYS A 21 11.99 -14.58 17.17
C LYS A 21 12.53 -14.30 15.77
N ARG A 22 12.25 -13.11 15.21
CA ARG A 22 12.75 -12.73 13.87
C ARG A 22 14.28 -12.78 13.77
N PHE A 23 14.98 -12.34 14.82
CA PHE A 23 16.44 -12.40 14.87
C PHE A 23 16.97 -13.84 14.94
N ILE A 24 16.33 -14.72 15.72
CA ILE A 24 16.66 -16.16 15.72
C ILE A 24 16.43 -16.80 14.34
N GLU A 25 15.40 -16.35 13.62
CA GLU A 25 15.09 -16.81 12.26
C GLU A 25 16.02 -16.22 11.18
N GLY A 26 17.04 -15.46 11.57
CA GLY A 26 18.10 -14.96 10.68
C GLY A 26 17.79 -13.61 10.02
N ARG A 27 16.74 -12.90 10.45
CA ARG A 27 16.56 -11.49 10.06
C ARG A 27 17.66 -10.65 10.70
N GLU A 28 18.35 -9.83 9.91
CA GLU A 28 19.31 -8.83 10.41
C GLU A 28 18.81 -7.39 10.22
N ASP A 29 17.86 -7.19 9.31
CA ASP A 29 17.29 -5.88 9.00
C ASP A 29 16.35 -5.38 10.10
N ILE A 30 16.63 -4.18 10.60
CA ILE A 30 15.84 -3.48 11.61
C ILE A 30 14.72 -2.61 11.03
N ASN A 31 14.71 -2.40 9.72
CA ASN A 31 13.68 -1.61 9.05
C ASN A 31 12.34 -2.36 9.03
N ASP A 32 11.27 -1.60 8.83
CA ASP A 32 9.93 -2.16 8.65
C ASP A 32 9.87 -3.04 7.41
N ASP A 33 9.05 -4.10 7.50
CA ASP A 33 8.69 -4.88 6.32
C ASP A 33 7.94 -4.02 5.31
N SER A 34 8.04 -4.38 4.02
CA SER A 34 7.25 -3.77 2.97
C SER A 34 5.77 -3.79 3.35
N ARG A 35 5.18 -2.60 3.49
CA ARG A 35 3.76 -2.44 3.76
C ARG A 35 3.01 -2.64 2.44
N ALA A 36 1.95 -3.44 2.45
CA ALA A 36 1.11 -3.66 1.26
C ALA A 36 0.48 -2.37 0.73
N GLY A 37 0.39 -1.32 1.56
CA GLY A 37 -0.23 -0.05 1.21
C GLY A 37 -1.74 -0.20 0.97
N ARG A 38 -2.37 0.85 0.45
CA ARG A 38 -3.76 0.80 -0.01
C ARG A 38 -3.79 0.23 -1.43
N PRO A 39 -4.57 -0.83 -1.70
CA PRO A 39 -4.74 -1.33 -3.07
C PRO A 39 -5.27 -0.22 -3.99
N SER A 40 -4.63 -0.05 -5.16
CA SER A 40 -5.14 0.87 -6.18
C SER A 40 -6.33 0.22 -6.89
N THR A 41 -7.52 0.80 -6.72
CA THR A 41 -8.73 0.38 -7.42
C THR A 41 -8.82 0.94 -8.84
N SER A 42 -8.08 2.01 -9.14
CA SER A 42 -8.08 2.68 -10.44
C SER A 42 -6.99 2.19 -11.39
N ARG A 43 -5.86 1.69 -10.88
CA ARG A 43 -4.71 1.23 -11.68
C ARG A 43 -4.62 -0.29 -11.72
N ASN A 44 -5.66 -0.94 -12.23
CA ASN A 44 -5.66 -2.38 -12.48
C ASN A 44 -5.90 -2.70 -13.97
N VAL A 45 -5.65 -3.95 -14.37
CA VAL A 45 -5.72 -4.39 -15.77
C VAL A 45 -7.13 -4.22 -16.35
N GLU A 46 -8.16 -4.50 -15.55
CA GLU A 46 -9.56 -4.39 -15.95
C GLU A 46 -9.96 -2.93 -16.23
N MET A 47 -9.56 -2.00 -15.36
CA MET A 47 -9.82 -0.57 -15.52
C MET A 47 -9.09 -0.02 -16.74
N VAL A 48 -7.85 -0.44 -16.98
CA VAL A 48 -7.09 -0.07 -18.19
C VAL A 48 -7.80 -0.58 -19.45
N ALA A 49 -8.31 -1.81 -19.44
CA ALA A 49 -9.06 -2.35 -20.56
C ALA A 49 -10.38 -1.60 -20.80
N LYS A 50 -11.11 -1.26 -19.73
CA LYS A 50 -12.35 -0.46 -19.79
C LYS A 50 -12.10 0.92 -20.41
N VAL A 51 -11.11 1.66 -19.89
CA VAL A 51 -10.72 2.99 -20.41
C VAL A 51 -10.34 2.91 -21.90
N ARG A 52 -9.52 1.92 -22.29
CA ARG A 52 -9.13 1.71 -23.69
C ARG A 52 -10.32 1.44 -24.61
N LYS A 53 -11.31 0.67 -24.13
CA LYS A 53 -12.53 0.39 -24.90
C LYS A 53 -13.33 1.66 -25.14
N ILE A 54 -13.53 2.48 -24.10
CA ILE A 54 -14.33 3.71 -24.21
C ILE A 54 -13.67 4.71 -25.18
N ILE A 55 -12.36 4.93 -25.07
CA ILE A 55 -11.62 5.86 -25.96
C ILE A 55 -11.67 5.39 -27.42
N ARG A 56 -11.63 4.08 -27.67
CA ARG A 56 -11.76 3.53 -29.04
C ARG A 56 -13.14 3.72 -29.63
N SER A 57 -14.19 3.66 -28.80
CA SER A 57 -15.56 3.92 -29.22
C SER A 57 -15.82 5.41 -29.47
N ASP A 58 -15.29 6.28 -28.62
CA ASP A 58 -15.38 7.73 -28.78
C ASP A 58 -14.05 8.42 -28.44
N ARG A 59 -13.35 8.88 -29.49
CA ARG A 59 -12.08 9.58 -29.36
C ARG A 59 -12.22 11.06 -28.97
N ARG A 60 -13.43 11.62 -28.95
CA ARG A 60 -13.70 13.02 -28.57
C ARG A 60 -14.02 13.18 -27.09
N MET A 61 -14.21 12.06 -26.37
CA MET A 61 -14.56 12.08 -24.96
C MET A 61 -13.47 12.73 -24.10
N THR A 62 -13.89 13.59 -23.18
CA THR A 62 -12.99 14.33 -22.28
C THR A 62 -12.53 13.48 -21.10
N ILE A 63 -11.46 13.91 -20.43
CA ILE A 63 -10.95 13.24 -19.22
C ILE A 63 -11.99 13.26 -18.09
N ARG A 64 -12.78 14.35 -17.97
CA ARG A 64 -13.84 14.48 -16.96
C ARG A 64 -14.94 13.45 -17.18
N GLU A 65 -15.39 13.27 -18.42
CA GLU A 65 -16.39 12.28 -18.78
C GLU A 65 -15.86 10.85 -18.56
N LEU A 66 -14.61 10.58 -18.98
CA LEU A 66 -13.97 9.28 -18.75
C LEU A 66 -13.89 8.92 -17.27
N SER A 67 -13.54 9.90 -16.43
CA SER A 67 -13.45 9.76 -14.98
C SER A 67 -14.79 9.40 -14.36
N THR A 68 -15.86 10.08 -14.77
CA THR A 68 -17.23 9.78 -14.35
C THR A 68 -17.66 8.38 -14.80
N GLU A 69 -17.44 8.03 -16.07
CA GLU A 69 -17.81 6.72 -16.65
C GLU A 69 -17.06 5.55 -16.00
N CYS A 70 -15.81 5.78 -15.63
CA CYS A 70 -14.96 4.79 -14.98
C CYS A 70 -15.06 4.80 -13.46
N ASN A 71 -15.76 5.76 -12.86
CA ASN A 71 -15.82 6.01 -11.42
C ASN A 71 -14.42 6.05 -10.78
N ILE A 72 -13.51 6.79 -11.41
CA ILE A 72 -12.13 6.99 -10.93
C ILE A 72 -11.80 8.47 -10.91
N SER A 73 -10.99 8.92 -9.96
CA SER A 73 -10.42 10.26 -10.01
C SER A 73 -9.29 10.36 -11.03
N PHE A 74 -9.01 11.59 -11.47
CA PHE A 74 -7.84 11.93 -12.29
C PHE A 74 -7.13 13.13 -11.68
N GLY A 75 -5.82 13.23 -11.91
CA GLY A 75 -4.95 14.20 -11.25
C GLY A 75 -4.04 13.56 -10.21
N SER A 76 -2.92 14.23 -9.94
CA SER A 76 -1.91 13.89 -8.92
C SER A 76 -2.16 14.67 -7.64
#